data_AF-A0A2N1TLD6-F1
#
_entry.id   AF-A0A2N1TLD6-F1
#
_cell.length_a   1.000
_cell.length_b   1.000
_cell.length_c   1.000
_cell.angle_alpha   90.00
_cell.angle_beta   90.00
_cell.angle_gamma   90.00
#
_symmetry.space_group_name_H-M   'P 1'
#
loop_
_entity.id
_entity.type
_entity.pdbx_description
1 polymer ?
#
loop_
_entity_poly.entity_id
_entity_poly.type
_entity_poly.pdbx_seq_one_letter_code
_entity_poly.pdbx_strand_id
1 'polypeptide(L)'
;MIRRINYYTVIAAVLAGMFMFATAEIVAQTKVPGGVTSRIKKINTYLDNTESRLKSGSSNMNDLDRAKEELATIKKSYPDFASHKDVIAAENRISQVEKSVKAAQSGKQEKRLEQEKDTAAKDRIYEDWAGRLSQYKADSNPGSKGIFGIPTDDIESLLATNKYYEEAKSLYAEFLKTGIDKDAHFKLRQAEYDIKVSILNYEASRDRIPALASEKLEEGIKWMKERKGEARPQSLERNQRNNIDLYVSNANRLFPNTDRVNKLNARKAELDKMLEDADKSILENRRMKPAQYRGSDSGELTNMAKSIVLKANPGASILKVNVTSKEWTRESVVEWTDSTRSALQGRITDGIYAQVSAKIGSECFLFTLFLNKNTIGGKQKPLTGHVMYKERILEKNAR
;
A
#
# COMPACT_ATOMS: atom_id res chain seq x y z
N MET A 1 2.62 32.86 -14.80
CA MET A 1 2.26 33.95 -15.71
C MET A 1 3.26 33.95 -16.86
N ILE A 2 3.07 33.08 -17.86
CA ILE A 2 3.92 32.94 -19.05
C ILE A 2 2.97 32.86 -20.25
N ARG A 3 3.23 33.72 -21.23
CA ARG A 3 2.33 34.10 -22.32
C ARG A 3 2.08 32.93 -23.30
N ARG A 4 0.80 32.68 -23.59
CA ARG A 4 0.34 31.87 -24.72
C ARG A 4 0.64 32.62 -26.02
N ILE A 5 1.33 31.98 -26.96
CA ILE A 5 1.49 32.45 -28.34
C ILE A 5 0.40 31.79 -29.19
N ASN A 6 -0.56 32.59 -29.64
CA ASN A 6 -1.59 32.19 -30.58
C ASN A 6 -1.00 32.12 -31.99
N TYR A 7 -0.97 30.93 -32.59
CA TYR A 7 -0.68 30.75 -34.02
C TYR A 7 -1.97 30.92 -34.83
N TYR A 8 -2.22 32.14 -35.27
CA TYR A 8 -3.07 32.43 -36.42
C TYR A 8 -2.34 33.47 -37.29
N THR A 9 -2.50 33.35 -38.61
CA THR A 9 -2.10 34.29 -39.67
C THR A 9 -0.75 34.02 -40.34
N VAL A 10 -0.76 33.16 -41.38
CA VAL A 10 0.16 33.29 -42.53
C VAL A 10 -0.64 33.05 -43.80
N ILE A 11 -1.32 34.08 -44.30
CA ILE A 11 -1.65 34.24 -45.72
C ILE A 11 -1.52 35.73 -46.01
N ALA A 12 -0.42 36.15 -46.64
CA ALA A 12 -0.38 37.23 -47.62
C ALA A 12 1.05 37.46 -48.13
N ALA A 13 1.14 37.93 -49.37
CA ALA A 13 2.28 38.52 -50.06
C ALA A 13 3.14 37.59 -50.93
N VAL A 14 2.71 37.38 -52.18
CA VAL A 14 3.56 37.66 -53.36
C VAL A 14 2.69 38.27 -54.47
N LEU A 15 2.80 39.60 -54.62
CA LEU A 15 2.27 40.36 -55.75
C LEU A 15 3.22 41.54 -55.95
N ALA A 16 4.09 41.49 -56.97
CA ALA A 16 4.68 42.67 -57.63
C ALA A 16 5.70 42.28 -58.73
N GLY A 17 5.62 43.02 -59.84
CA GLY A 17 6.68 43.24 -60.85
C GLY A 17 6.90 42.10 -61.87
N MET A 18 7.09 42.35 -63.17
CA MET A 18 7.24 43.60 -63.91
C MET A 18 7.15 43.29 -65.43
N PHE A 19 6.66 44.27 -66.19
CA PHE A 19 6.44 44.29 -67.64
C PHE A 19 7.73 44.51 -68.48
N MET A 20 7.60 44.26 -69.79
CA MET A 20 8.42 44.67 -70.97
C MET A 20 9.41 43.62 -71.51
N PHE A 21 9.56 43.32 -72.83
CA PHE A 21 9.39 44.08 -74.08
C PHE A 21 8.98 43.22 -75.32
N ALA A 22 8.24 43.87 -76.24
CA ALA A 22 8.29 43.91 -77.72
C ALA A 22 8.47 42.62 -78.58
N THR A 23 7.41 42.15 -79.25
CA THR A 23 7.00 42.30 -80.69
C THR A 23 7.69 41.40 -81.72
N ALA A 24 6.89 40.53 -82.34
CA ALA A 24 6.89 40.28 -83.78
C ALA A 24 5.47 39.83 -84.18
N GLU A 25 4.80 40.62 -85.03
CA GLU A 25 3.49 40.30 -85.59
C GLU A 25 3.61 39.15 -86.59
N ILE A 26 2.92 38.06 -86.31
CA ILE A 26 2.47 37.11 -87.32
C ILE A 26 0.95 37.25 -87.37
N VAL A 27 0.44 37.60 -88.54
CA VAL A 27 -0.97 37.71 -88.89
C VAL A 27 -1.69 36.42 -88.46
N ALA A 28 -2.51 36.49 -87.42
CA ALA A 28 -3.32 35.37 -86.93
C ALA A 28 -4.79 35.77 -86.87
N GLN A 29 -5.64 34.94 -87.48
CA GLN A 29 -7.09 35.06 -87.56
C GLN A 29 -7.69 35.57 -86.24
N THR A 30 -8.28 36.76 -86.28
CA THR A 30 -8.83 37.47 -85.11
C THR A 30 -10.08 36.84 -84.51
N LYS A 31 -10.58 35.74 -85.08
CA LYS A 31 -11.78 35.05 -84.61
C LYS A 31 -11.54 33.55 -84.51
N VAL A 32 -11.39 33.06 -83.28
CA VAL A 32 -11.41 31.63 -82.97
C VAL A 32 -12.75 31.00 -83.39
N PRO A 33 -12.75 29.75 -83.89
CA PRO A 33 -13.98 29.04 -84.22
C PRO A 33 -14.90 28.93 -83.00
N GLY A 34 -16.22 28.98 -83.22
CA GLY A 34 -17.21 28.91 -82.12
C GLY A 34 -17.04 27.67 -81.23
N GLY A 35 -16.54 26.56 -81.77
CA GLY A 35 -16.17 25.36 -81.01
C GLY A 35 -15.03 25.59 -80.01
N VAL A 36 -13.99 26.34 -80.39
CA VAL A 36 -12.87 26.72 -79.50
C VAL A 36 -13.35 27.70 -78.43
N THR A 37 -14.13 28.72 -78.80
CA THR A 37 -14.71 29.70 -77.87
C THR A 37 -15.59 29.04 -76.80
N SER A 38 -16.45 28.10 -77.21
CA SER A 38 -17.34 27.37 -76.30
C SER A 38 -16.56 26.54 -75.28
N ARG A 39 -15.48 25.87 -75.71
CA ARG A 39 -14.63 25.06 -74.83
C ARG A 39 -13.80 25.93 -73.88
N ILE A 40 -13.26 27.05 -74.33
CA ILE A 40 -12.59 28.03 -73.46
C ILE A 40 -13.55 28.55 -72.38
N LYS A 41 -14.81 28.83 -72.74
CA LYS A 41 -15.84 29.22 -71.74
C LYS A 41 -16.05 28.13 -70.69
N LYS A 42 -16.17 26.86 -71.10
CA LYS A 42 -16.29 25.72 -70.17
C LYS A 42 -15.07 25.57 -69.27
N ILE A 43 -13.86 25.67 -69.83
CA ILE A 43 -12.61 25.66 -69.07
C ILE A 43 -12.68 26.70 -67.95
N ASN A 44 -13.00 27.95 -68.29
CA ASN A 44 -13.10 29.02 -67.29
C ASN A 44 -14.15 28.73 -66.22
N THR A 45 -15.34 28.26 -66.60
CA THR A 45 -16.39 27.87 -65.64
C THR A 45 -15.92 26.77 -64.68
N TYR A 46 -15.23 25.74 -65.19
CA TYR A 46 -14.69 24.68 -64.35
C TYR A 46 -13.56 25.17 -63.42
N LEU A 47 -12.71 26.09 -63.89
CA LEU A 47 -11.68 26.71 -63.06
C LEU A 47 -12.28 27.61 -61.98
N ASP A 48 -13.30 28.41 -62.30
CA ASP A 48 -14.03 29.25 -61.32
C ASP A 48 -14.65 28.38 -60.22
N ASN A 49 -15.25 27.24 -60.60
CA ASN A 49 -15.81 26.28 -59.65
C ASN A 49 -14.71 25.66 -58.76
N THR A 50 -13.56 25.32 -59.33
CA THR A 50 -12.42 24.78 -58.57
C THR A 50 -11.89 25.80 -57.57
N GLU A 51 -11.71 27.06 -57.98
CA GLU A 51 -11.26 28.15 -57.12
C GLU A 51 -12.27 28.46 -56.00
N SER A 52 -13.58 28.44 -56.32
CA SER A 52 -14.66 28.60 -55.33
C SER A 52 -14.65 27.47 -54.28
N ARG A 53 -14.46 26.23 -54.73
CA ARG A 53 -14.30 25.06 -53.84
C ARG A 53 -13.05 25.18 -52.96
N LEU A 54 -11.93 25.65 -53.51
CA LEU A 54 -10.72 25.90 -52.71
C LEU A 54 -10.97 26.94 -51.62
N LYS A 55 -11.68 28.03 -51.93
CA LYS A 55 -12.08 29.06 -50.95
C LYS A 55 -12.99 28.50 -49.85
N SER A 56 -13.84 27.53 -50.15
CA SER A 56 -14.67 26.82 -49.16
C SER A 56 -13.95 25.64 -48.49
N GLY A 57 -12.64 25.46 -48.72
CA GLY A 57 -11.82 24.45 -48.06
C GLY A 57 -11.85 23.07 -48.71
N SER A 58 -12.42 22.91 -49.90
CA SER A 58 -12.42 21.66 -50.67
C SER A 58 -11.28 21.66 -51.70
N SER A 59 -10.57 20.53 -51.78
CA SER A 59 -9.42 20.32 -52.67
C SER A 59 -9.72 19.25 -53.73
N ASN A 60 -10.99 19.14 -54.11
CA ASN A 60 -11.49 18.21 -55.11
C ASN A 60 -11.01 18.62 -56.52
N MET A 61 -10.54 17.66 -57.31
CA MET A 61 -9.94 17.89 -58.64
C MET A 61 -10.92 17.74 -59.81
N ASN A 62 -12.15 17.28 -59.59
CA ASN A 62 -13.08 16.90 -60.66
C ASN A 62 -13.31 18.00 -61.71
N ASP A 63 -13.48 19.26 -61.28
CA ASP A 63 -13.67 20.37 -62.23
C ASP A 63 -12.35 20.77 -62.91
N LEU A 64 -11.20 20.69 -62.22
CA LEU A 64 -9.87 20.90 -62.81
C LEU A 64 -9.54 19.83 -63.88
N ASP A 65 -9.90 18.58 -63.63
CA ASP A 65 -9.69 17.48 -64.59
C ASP A 65 -10.56 17.67 -65.83
N ARG A 66 -11.83 18.07 -65.66
CA ARG A 66 -12.70 18.47 -66.78
C ARG A 66 -12.16 19.66 -67.58
N ALA A 67 -11.54 20.63 -66.92
CA ALA A 67 -10.87 21.75 -67.60
C ALA A 67 -9.68 21.27 -68.44
N LYS A 68 -8.88 20.32 -67.93
CA LYS A 68 -7.77 19.71 -68.68
C LYS A 68 -8.26 18.89 -69.89
N GLU A 69 -9.34 18.14 -69.74
CA GLU A 69 -9.96 17.37 -70.83
C GLU A 69 -10.47 18.27 -71.97
N GLU A 70 -11.10 19.40 -71.63
CA GLU A 70 -11.55 20.38 -72.61
C GLU A 70 -10.37 21.04 -73.34
N LEU A 71 -9.27 21.36 -72.64
CA LEU A 71 -8.03 21.87 -73.26
C LEU A 71 -7.41 20.82 -74.20
N ALA A 72 -7.31 19.56 -73.77
CA ALA A 72 -6.80 18.47 -74.60
C ALA A 72 -7.65 18.29 -75.87
N THR A 73 -8.97 18.45 -75.74
CA THR A 73 -9.88 18.39 -76.89
C THR A 73 -9.69 19.56 -77.85
N ILE A 74 -9.43 20.77 -77.36
CA ILE A 74 -9.04 21.91 -78.23
C ILE A 74 -7.77 21.57 -79.02
N LYS A 75 -6.72 21.10 -78.34
CA LYS A 75 -5.43 20.77 -78.98
C LYS A 75 -5.55 19.62 -80.00
N LYS A 76 -6.44 18.66 -79.77
CA LYS A 76 -6.67 17.51 -80.66
C LYS A 76 -7.56 17.84 -81.86
N SER A 77 -8.68 18.54 -81.63
CA SER A 77 -9.70 18.79 -82.66
C SER A 77 -9.51 20.09 -83.42
N TYR A 78 -8.68 21.01 -82.91
CA TYR A 78 -8.41 22.32 -83.50
C TYR A 78 -6.91 22.67 -83.41
N PRO A 79 -6.02 21.88 -84.04
CA PRO A 79 -4.57 22.03 -83.89
C PRO A 79 -4.04 23.42 -84.32
N ASP A 80 -4.62 24.03 -85.35
CA ASP A 80 -4.23 25.35 -85.86
C ASP A 80 -4.46 26.49 -84.84
N PHE A 81 -5.32 26.25 -83.83
CA PHE A 81 -5.63 27.21 -82.77
C PHE A 81 -4.96 26.86 -81.44
N ALA A 82 -4.16 25.80 -81.37
CA ALA A 82 -3.47 25.38 -80.16
C ALA A 82 -2.52 26.48 -79.61
N SER A 83 -1.92 27.26 -80.52
CA SER A 83 -1.05 28.40 -80.20
C SER A 83 -1.79 29.73 -80.13
N HIS A 84 -3.12 29.73 -80.21
CA HIS A 84 -3.89 30.96 -80.08
C HIS A 84 -3.78 31.52 -78.66
N LYS A 85 -3.65 32.85 -78.53
CA LYS A 85 -3.45 33.54 -77.25
C LYS A 85 -4.43 33.13 -76.15
N ASP A 86 -5.70 32.91 -76.50
CA ASP A 86 -6.75 32.56 -75.54
C ASP A 86 -6.65 31.10 -75.05
N VAL A 87 -6.14 30.20 -75.89
CA VAL A 87 -5.88 28.80 -75.52
C VAL A 87 -4.66 28.73 -74.59
N ILE A 88 -3.62 29.51 -74.90
CA ILE A 88 -2.43 29.66 -74.04
C ILE A 88 -2.82 30.27 -72.68
N ALA A 89 -3.70 31.28 -72.67
CA ALA A 89 -4.20 31.87 -71.42
C ALA A 89 -4.97 30.87 -70.57
N ALA A 90 -5.82 30.04 -71.19
CA ALA A 90 -6.56 28.97 -70.51
C ALA A 90 -5.61 27.89 -69.94
N GLU A 91 -4.58 27.49 -70.70
CA GLU A 91 -3.55 26.55 -70.26
C GLU A 91 -2.73 27.07 -69.07
N ASN A 92 -2.34 28.34 -69.12
CA ASN A 92 -1.65 29.01 -68.00
C ASN A 92 -2.53 29.04 -66.76
N ARG A 93 -3.84 29.33 -66.91
CA ARG A 93 -4.78 29.35 -65.79
C ARG A 93 -5.00 27.95 -65.20
N ILE A 94 -5.13 26.91 -66.03
CA ILE A 94 -5.17 25.51 -65.57
C ILE A 94 -3.93 25.21 -64.72
N SER A 95 -2.75 25.62 -65.19
CA SER A 95 -1.48 25.40 -64.46
C SER A 95 -1.44 26.14 -63.11
N GLN A 96 -1.98 27.36 -63.03
CA GLN A 96 -2.06 28.13 -61.78
C GLN A 96 -3.04 27.52 -60.78
N VAL A 97 -4.24 27.12 -61.25
CA VAL A 97 -5.25 26.48 -60.42
C VAL A 97 -4.75 25.11 -59.93
N GLU A 98 -4.07 24.35 -60.79
CA GLU A 98 -3.44 23.08 -60.41
C GLU A 98 -2.40 23.25 -59.29
N LYS A 99 -1.52 24.26 -59.40
CA LYS A 99 -0.57 24.59 -58.33
C LYS A 99 -1.30 24.92 -57.02
N SER A 100 -2.41 25.66 -57.10
CA SER A 100 -3.22 26.05 -55.94
C SER A 100 -3.91 24.85 -55.28
N VAL A 101 -4.46 23.92 -56.07
CA VAL A 101 -5.06 22.69 -55.55
C VAL A 101 -4.01 21.80 -54.90
N LYS A 102 -2.84 21.62 -55.52
CA LYS A 102 -1.73 20.83 -54.96
C LYS A 102 -1.24 21.42 -53.64
N ALA A 103 -1.04 22.73 -53.57
CA ALA A 103 -0.65 23.41 -52.33
C ALA A 103 -1.69 23.22 -51.21
N ALA A 104 -2.98 23.28 -51.52
CA ALA A 104 -4.06 23.06 -50.55
C ALA A 104 -4.12 21.61 -50.05
N GLN A 105 -3.83 20.61 -50.91
CA GLN A 105 -3.75 19.20 -50.50
C GLN A 105 -2.55 18.95 -49.59
N SER A 106 -1.37 19.45 -49.96
CA SER A 106 -0.15 19.36 -49.14
C SER A 106 -0.35 20.01 -47.77
N GLY A 107 -0.92 21.22 -47.69
CA GLY A 107 -1.16 21.88 -46.41
C GLY A 107 -2.18 21.17 -45.51
N LYS A 108 -3.17 20.46 -46.07
CA LYS A 108 -4.07 19.59 -45.30
C LYS A 108 -3.35 18.35 -44.77
N GLN A 109 -2.52 17.72 -45.60
CA GLN A 109 -1.75 16.56 -45.21
C GLN A 109 -0.72 16.91 -44.12
N GLU A 110 -0.02 18.04 -44.25
CA GLU A 110 0.90 18.56 -43.23
C GLU A 110 0.18 18.83 -41.90
N LYS A 111 -0.98 19.50 -41.92
CA LYS A 111 -1.78 19.71 -40.70
C LYS A 111 -2.23 18.41 -40.04
N ARG A 112 -2.62 17.40 -40.83
CA ARG A 112 -3.00 16.09 -40.29
C ARG A 112 -1.81 15.39 -39.65
N LEU A 113 -0.66 15.40 -40.32
CA LEU A 113 0.58 14.82 -39.81
C LEU A 113 1.06 15.54 -38.54
N GLU A 114 0.90 16.86 -38.46
CA GLU A 114 1.23 17.64 -37.26
C GLU A 114 0.30 17.29 -36.09
N GLN A 115 -1.00 17.18 -36.34
CA GLN A 115 -1.97 16.74 -35.32
C GLN A 115 -1.71 15.30 -34.83
N GLU A 116 -1.36 14.39 -35.75
CA GLU A 116 -0.98 13.01 -35.42
C GLU A 116 0.30 12.99 -34.57
N LYS A 117 1.32 13.80 -34.92
CA LYS A 117 2.54 13.95 -34.13
C LYS A 117 2.29 14.54 -32.73
N ASP A 118 1.48 15.58 -32.64
CA ASP A 118 1.11 16.22 -31.36
C ASP A 118 0.36 15.24 -30.45
N THR A 119 -0.54 14.43 -31.02
CA THR A 119 -1.26 13.39 -30.28
C THR A 119 -0.30 12.30 -29.79
N ALA A 120 0.56 11.80 -30.67
CA ALA A 120 1.57 10.80 -30.31
C ALA A 120 2.57 11.32 -29.26
N ALA A 121 2.94 12.60 -29.31
CA ALA A 121 3.79 13.23 -28.30
C ALA A 121 3.10 13.30 -26.93
N LYS A 122 1.81 13.65 -26.89
CA LYS A 122 1.01 13.66 -25.65
C LYS A 122 0.83 12.25 -25.08
N ASP A 123 0.52 11.27 -25.92
CA ASP A 123 0.39 9.87 -25.50
C ASP A 123 1.68 9.36 -24.87
N ARG A 124 2.85 9.68 -25.47
CA ARG A 124 4.15 9.33 -24.87
C ARG A 124 4.36 9.95 -23.49
N ILE A 125 3.94 11.20 -23.28
CA ILE A 125 4.02 11.85 -21.95
C ILE A 125 3.14 11.10 -20.95
N TYR A 126 1.92 10.72 -21.34
CA TYR A 126 1.01 9.98 -20.46
C TYR A 126 1.52 8.58 -20.15
N GLU A 127 2.10 7.89 -21.14
CA GLU A 127 2.68 6.55 -20.95
C GLU A 127 3.95 6.58 -20.10
N ASP A 128 4.81 7.59 -20.23
CA ASP A 128 5.99 7.77 -19.37
C ASP A 128 5.57 7.95 -17.91
N TRP A 129 4.63 8.85 -17.65
CA TRP A 129 4.08 9.05 -16.30
C TRP A 129 3.41 7.79 -15.76
N ALA A 130 2.60 7.12 -16.56
CA ALA A 130 1.98 5.86 -16.17
C ALA A 130 3.03 4.80 -15.80
N GLY A 131 4.09 4.69 -16.61
CA GLY A 131 5.23 3.79 -16.35
C GLY A 131 5.90 4.07 -15.01
N ARG A 132 6.26 5.33 -14.75
CA ARG A 132 6.90 5.75 -13.49
C ARG A 132 6.02 5.47 -12.26
N LEU A 133 4.73 5.84 -12.32
CA LEU A 133 3.80 5.63 -11.20
C LEU A 133 3.54 4.13 -10.96
N SER A 134 3.41 3.34 -12.04
CA SER A 134 3.11 1.91 -11.95
C SER A 134 4.19 1.07 -11.25
N GLN A 135 5.42 1.57 -11.10
CA GLN A 135 6.47 0.91 -10.34
C GLN A 135 6.11 0.73 -8.85
N TYR A 136 5.20 1.56 -8.33
CA TYR A 136 4.79 1.57 -6.92
C TYR A 136 3.37 1.02 -6.70
N LYS A 137 2.78 0.39 -7.72
CA LYS A 137 1.52 -0.36 -7.54
C LYS A 137 1.73 -1.49 -6.53
N ALA A 138 0.73 -1.80 -5.71
CA ALA A 138 0.82 -2.84 -4.71
C ALA A 138 1.22 -4.18 -5.35
N ASP A 139 2.31 -4.78 -4.86
CA ASP A 139 2.88 -6.00 -5.43
C ASP A 139 3.69 -6.76 -4.38
N SER A 140 3.30 -8.00 -4.12
CA SER A 140 3.92 -8.88 -3.12
C SER A 140 5.16 -9.63 -3.64
N ASN A 141 5.56 -9.43 -4.90
CA ASN A 141 6.74 -10.07 -5.45
C ASN A 141 8.03 -9.61 -4.72
N PRO A 142 8.95 -10.53 -4.40
CA PRO A 142 10.22 -10.18 -3.77
C PRO A 142 11.00 -9.13 -4.59
N GLY A 143 11.45 -8.07 -3.92
CA GLY A 143 12.20 -6.98 -4.54
C GLY A 143 11.35 -5.93 -5.27
N SER A 144 10.03 -6.13 -5.36
CA SER A 144 9.14 -5.10 -5.92
C SER A 144 9.15 -3.84 -5.08
N LYS A 145 9.18 -2.67 -5.74
CA LYS A 145 8.97 -1.39 -5.05
C LYS A 145 7.56 -1.25 -4.53
N GLY A 146 6.60 -2.01 -5.06
CA GLY A 146 5.20 -2.04 -4.67
C GLY A 146 4.88 -2.70 -3.33
N ILE A 147 5.86 -3.37 -2.72
CA ILE A 147 5.65 -4.19 -1.51
C ILE A 147 5.17 -3.37 -0.30
N PHE A 148 5.51 -2.07 -0.23
CA PHE A 148 5.00 -1.17 0.81
C PHE A 148 3.47 -1.00 0.75
N GLY A 149 2.87 -1.16 -0.43
CA GLY A 149 1.43 -1.02 -0.63
C GLY A 149 0.60 -2.23 -0.18
N ILE A 150 1.25 -3.31 0.26
CA ILE A 150 0.60 -4.51 0.79
C ILE A 150 0.24 -4.28 2.26
N PRO A 151 -1.05 -4.34 2.64
CA PRO A 151 -1.46 -4.17 4.03
C PRO A 151 -0.79 -5.19 4.95
N THR A 152 -0.19 -4.70 6.03
CA THR A 152 0.49 -5.52 7.04
C THR A 152 0.45 -4.86 8.42
N ASP A 153 0.52 -5.67 9.47
CA ASP A 153 0.76 -5.23 10.85
C ASP A 153 2.20 -5.56 11.31
N ASP A 154 3.03 -6.14 10.43
CA ASP A 154 4.42 -6.48 10.73
C ASP A 154 5.32 -5.24 10.71
N ILE A 155 5.91 -4.94 11.86
CA ILE A 155 6.76 -3.78 12.08
C ILE A 155 8.03 -3.82 11.23
N GLU A 156 8.64 -5.00 11.05
CA GLU A 156 9.89 -5.10 10.27
C GLU A 156 9.61 -4.84 8.79
N SER A 157 8.51 -5.38 8.26
CA SER A 157 8.06 -5.09 6.90
C SER A 157 7.78 -3.60 6.69
N LEU A 158 7.07 -2.94 7.61
CA LEU A 158 6.80 -1.49 7.51
C LEU A 158 8.09 -0.66 7.49
N LEU A 159 9.05 -0.98 8.38
CA LEU A 159 10.33 -0.27 8.44
C LEU A 159 11.19 -0.52 7.21
N ALA A 160 11.28 -1.77 6.75
CA ALA A 160 12.09 -2.15 5.59
C ALA A 160 11.59 -1.53 4.28
N THR A 161 10.28 -1.26 4.19
CA THR A 161 9.63 -0.76 2.98
C THR A 161 9.36 0.75 3.00
N ASN A 162 9.65 1.43 4.12
CA ASN A 162 9.46 2.88 4.28
C ASN A 162 10.13 3.71 3.17
N LYS A 163 11.32 3.30 2.71
CA LYS A 163 12.00 4.00 1.61
C LYS A 163 11.16 4.05 0.32
N TYR A 164 10.44 2.98 0.00
CA TYR A 164 9.62 2.93 -1.20
C TYR A 164 8.34 3.74 -1.04
N TYR A 165 7.78 3.79 0.17
CA TYR A 165 6.69 4.69 0.51
C TYR A 165 7.07 6.16 0.31
N GLU A 166 8.24 6.59 0.82
CA GLU A 166 8.72 7.97 0.67
C GLU A 166 9.02 8.31 -0.80
N GLU A 167 9.66 7.38 -1.55
CA GLU A 167 9.87 7.52 -3.00
C GLU A 167 8.53 7.68 -3.74
N ALA A 168 7.53 6.84 -3.41
CA ALA A 168 6.20 6.89 -4.01
C ALA A 168 5.48 8.21 -3.71
N LYS A 169 5.53 8.70 -2.46
CA LYS A 169 4.94 9.99 -2.08
C LYS A 169 5.58 11.15 -2.80
N SER A 170 6.91 11.17 -2.91
CA SER A 170 7.63 12.20 -3.65
C SER A 170 7.23 12.19 -5.13
N LEU A 171 7.23 11.01 -5.76
CA LEU A 171 6.86 10.87 -7.17
C LEU A 171 5.41 11.25 -7.43
N TYR A 172 4.49 10.87 -6.54
CA TYR A 172 3.08 11.24 -6.66
C TYR A 172 2.90 12.75 -6.52
N ALA A 173 3.60 13.40 -5.58
CA ALA A 173 3.58 14.85 -5.45
C ALA A 173 4.16 15.57 -6.68
N GLU A 174 5.21 15.01 -7.31
CA GLU A 174 5.73 15.52 -8.59
C GLU A 174 4.69 15.41 -9.70
N PHE A 175 4.02 14.26 -9.83
CA PHE A 175 2.95 14.07 -10.81
C PHE A 175 1.83 15.12 -10.61
N LEU A 176 1.36 15.32 -9.38
CA LEU A 176 0.32 16.32 -9.09
C LEU A 176 0.74 17.74 -9.49
N LYS A 177 2.03 18.09 -9.34
CA LYS A 177 2.56 19.41 -9.74
C LYS A 177 2.55 19.63 -11.25
N THR A 178 2.51 18.58 -12.07
CA THR A 178 2.46 18.72 -13.53
C THR A 178 1.15 19.32 -14.03
N GLY A 179 0.06 19.14 -13.28
CA GLY A 179 -1.28 19.52 -13.72
C GLY A 179 -1.82 18.69 -14.89
N ILE A 180 -1.18 17.57 -15.22
CA ILE A 180 -1.70 16.62 -16.21
C ILE A 180 -3.04 16.07 -15.72
N ASP A 181 -4.04 16.10 -16.60
CA ASP A 181 -5.32 15.43 -16.32
C ASP A 181 -5.12 13.91 -16.34
N LYS A 182 -5.26 13.29 -15.16
CA LYS A 182 -5.15 11.84 -14.98
C LYS A 182 -6.14 11.05 -15.85
N ASP A 183 -7.27 11.66 -16.21
CA ASP A 183 -8.32 11.02 -17.00
C ASP A 183 -8.11 11.14 -18.51
N ALA A 184 -7.07 11.87 -18.95
CA ALA A 184 -6.70 12.04 -20.36
C ALA A 184 -6.17 10.76 -21.02
N HIS A 185 -5.73 9.77 -20.25
CA HIS A 185 -5.23 8.49 -20.77
C HIS A 185 -5.50 7.33 -19.80
N PHE A 186 -5.98 6.20 -20.30
CA PHE A 186 -6.41 5.07 -19.46
C PHE A 186 -5.28 4.46 -18.61
N LYS A 187 -4.06 4.32 -19.17
CA LYS A 187 -2.90 3.82 -18.41
C LYS A 187 -2.52 4.77 -17.28
N LEU A 188 -2.62 6.09 -17.52
CA LEU A 188 -2.29 7.10 -16.53
C LEU A 188 -3.31 7.07 -15.38
N ARG A 189 -4.61 7.02 -15.71
CA ARG A 189 -5.69 6.87 -14.74
C ARG A 189 -5.47 5.68 -13.81
N GLN A 190 -5.15 4.50 -14.37
CA GLN A 190 -4.92 3.30 -13.57
C GLN A 190 -3.68 3.43 -12.68
N ALA A 191 -2.55 3.90 -13.24
CA ALA A 191 -1.31 4.03 -12.49
C ALA A 191 -1.40 5.06 -11.35
N GLU A 192 -2.12 6.17 -11.57
CA GLU A 192 -2.44 7.17 -10.55
C GLU A 192 -3.27 6.59 -9.42
N TYR A 193 -4.30 5.80 -9.75
CA TYR A 193 -5.12 5.11 -8.77
C TYR A 193 -4.27 4.11 -7.94
N ASP A 194 -3.46 3.30 -8.62
CA ASP A 194 -2.68 2.23 -7.97
C ASP A 194 -1.66 2.79 -6.98
N ILE A 195 -0.87 3.81 -7.35
CA ILE A 195 0.10 4.42 -6.44
C ILE A 195 -0.59 5.08 -5.25
N LYS A 196 -1.74 5.74 -5.46
CA LYS A 196 -2.51 6.37 -4.40
C LYS A 196 -3.02 5.33 -3.40
N VAL A 197 -3.54 4.20 -3.88
CA VAL A 197 -3.99 3.11 -3.03
C VAL A 197 -2.82 2.52 -2.23
N SER A 198 -1.67 2.28 -2.85
CA SER A 198 -0.48 1.79 -2.14
C SER A 198 -0.05 2.74 -1.01
N ILE A 199 -0.03 4.05 -1.26
CA ILE A 199 0.30 5.07 -0.26
C ILE A 199 -0.70 5.02 0.91
N LEU A 200 -1.99 4.98 0.62
CA LEU A 200 -3.04 4.93 1.64
C LEU A 200 -2.99 3.64 2.47
N ASN A 201 -2.72 2.49 1.83
CA ASN A 201 -2.57 1.22 2.53
C ASN A 201 -1.41 1.25 3.51
N TYR A 202 -0.25 1.77 3.09
CA TYR A 202 0.91 1.90 3.96
C TYR A 202 0.61 2.83 5.15
N GLU A 203 0.02 3.99 4.89
CA GLU A 203 -0.36 4.95 5.94
C GLU A 203 -1.34 4.33 6.93
N ALA A 204 -2.37 3.62 6.45
CA ALA A 204 -3.34 2.94 7.30
C ALA A 204 -2.70 1.83 8.16
N SER A 205 -1.82 1.01 7.58
CA SER A 205 -1.08 -0.03 8.31
C SER A 205 -0.17 0.58 9.38
N ARG A 206 0.62 1.58 9.02
CA ARG A 206 1.54 2.27 9.94
C ARG A 206 0.78 2.96 11.08
N ASP A 207 -0.33 3.61 10.79
CA ASP A 207 -1.07 4.44 11.76
C ASP A 207 -1.91 3.61 12.74
N ARG A 208 -2.22 2.34 12.41
CA ARG A 208 -2.91 1.39 13.28
C ARG A 208 -2.08 1.01 14.51
N ILE A 209 -0.78 0.87 14.37
CA ILE A 209 0.14 0.43 15.44
C ILE A 209 0.04 1.31 16.71
N PRO A 210 0.26 2.64 16.62
CA PRO A 210 0.06 3.53 17.78
C PRO A 210 -1.39 3.62 18.27
N ALA A 211 -2.39 3.35 17.43
CA ALA A 211 -3.79 3.29 17.89
C ALA A 211 -4.02 2.08 18.81
N LEU A 212 -3.53 0.91 18.41
CA LEU A 212 -3.57 -0.31 19.24
C LEU A 212 -2.76 -0.14 20.54
N ALA A 213 -1.59 0.51 20.46
CA ALA A 213 -0.80 0.83 21.66
C ALA A 213 -1.62 1.69 22.65
N SER A 214 -2.32 2.71 22.15
CA SER A 214 -3.16 3.58 22.98
C SER A 214 -4.31 2.81 23.61
N GLU A 215 -5.03 1.99 22.85
CA GLU A 215 -6.14 1.18 23.33
C GLU A 215 -5.70 0.25 24.46
N LYS A 216 -4.62 -0.52 24.26
CA LYS A 216 -4.13 -1.48 25.26
C LYS A 216 -3.62 -0.80 26.52
N LEU A 217 -3.00 0.37 26.40
CA LEU A 217 -2.61 1.20 27.55
C LEU A 217 -3.84 1.69 28.32
N GLU A 218 -4.86 2.20 27.64
CA GLU A 218 -6.08 2.69 28.28
C GLU A 218 -6.83 1.57 29.00
N GLU A 219 -6.96 0.41 28.38
CA GLU A 219 -7.53 -0.80 29.00
C GLU A 219 -6.75 -1.21 30.25
N GLY A 220 -5.41 -1.29 30.16
CA GLY A 220 -4.55 -1.65 31.27
C GLY A 220 -4.64 -0.66 32.44
N ILE A 221 -4.57 0.64 32.15
CA ILE A 221 -4.69 1.69 33.17
C ILE A 221 -6.07 1.66 33.83
N LYS A 222 -7.13 1.53 33.03
CA LYS A 222 -8.51 1.44 33.54
C LYS A 222 -8.65 0.23 34.47
N TRP A 223 -8.20 -0.94 34.04
CA TRP A 223 -8.26 -2.16 34.84
C TRP A 223 -7.53 -2.03 36.18
N MET A 224 -6.34 -1.43 36.17
CA MET A 224 -5.56 -1.17 37.38
C MET A 224 -6.25 -0.15 38.31
N LYS A 225 -6.93 0.86 37.75
CA LYS A 225 -7.66 1.87 38.53
C LYS A 225 -8.89 1.27 39.21
N GLU A 226 -9.67 0.46 38.50
CA GLU A 226 -10.89 -0.19 39.01
C GLU A 226 -10.60 -1.13 40.20
N ARG A 227 -9.42 -1.74 40.24
CA ARG A 227 -9.01 -2.69 41.29
C ARG A 227 -8.19 -2.06 42.40
N LYS A 228 -7.99 -0.74 42.36
CA LYS A 228 -7.19 -0.05 43.36
C LYS A 228 -7.88 -0.13 44.72
N GLY A 229 -7.17 -0.67 45.72
CA GLY A 229 -7.67 -0.78 47.09
C GLY A 229 -8.48 -2.05 47.38
N GLU A 230 -8.59 -2.97 46.41
CA GLU A 230 -9.16 -4.28 46.69
C GLU A 230 -8.35 -5.04 47.77
N ALA A 231 -9.05 -5.81 48.60
CA ALA A 231 -8.43 -6.58 49.69
C ALA A 231 -7.39 -7.61 49.21
N ARG A 232 -7.47 -8.01 47.94
CA ARG A 232 -6.48 -8.85 47.26
C ARG A 232 -5.92 -8.09 46.08
N PRO A 233 -4.79 -7.38 46.26
CA PRO A 233 -4.15 -6.66 45.17
C PRO A 233 -3.87 -7.58 43.99
N GLN A 234 -4.18 -7.11 42.79
CA GLN A 234 -3.89 -7.82 41.53
C GLN A 234 -3.02 -6.92 40.65
N SER A 235 -2.24 -7.56 39.79
CA SER A 235 -1.38 -6.92 38.80
C SER A 235 -1.76 -7.46 37.42
N LEU A 236 -1.42 -6.76 36.36
CA LEU A 236 -1.66 -7.26 35.01
C LEU A 236 -0.89 -8.56 34.76
N GLU A 237 -1.49 -9.44 33.98
CA GLU A 237 -0.83 -10.68 33.57
C GLU A 237 0.42 -10.38 32.74
N ARG A 238 1.40 -11.28 32.80
CA ARG A 238 2.67 -11.12 32.07
C ARG A 238 2.45 -10.94 30.57
N ASN A 239 1.52 -11.69 29.98
CA ASN A 239 1.23 -11.60 28.54
C ASN A 239 0.64 -10.24 28.16
N GLN A 240 -0.25 -9.69 29.01
CA GLN A 240 -0.82 -8.36 28.79
C GLN A 240 0.27 -7.27 28.84
N ARG A 241 1.15 -7.33 29.84
CA ARG A 241 2.30 -6.43 29.97
C ARG A 241 3.21 -6.48 28.74
N ASN A 242 3.63 -7.69 28.36
CA ASN A 242 4.49 -7.91 27.19
C ASN A 242 3.85 -7.36 25.90
N ASN A 243 2.54 -7.55 25.71
CA ASN A 243 1.84 -7.05 24.53
C ASN A 243 1.81 -5.52 24.50
N ILE A 244 1.52 -4.87 25.64
CA ILE A 244 1.56 -3.40 25.75
C ILE A 244 2.97 -2.88 25.42
N ASP A 245 4.01 -3.49 26.01
CA ASP A 245 5.40 -3.12 25.76
C ASP A 245 5.77 -3.24 24.27
N LEU A 246 5.34 -4.33 23.62
CA LEU A 246 5.56 -4.55 22.20
C LEU A 246 4.91 -3.46 21.33
N TYR A 247 3.63 -3.15 21.56
CA TYR A 247 2.93 -2.13 20.77
C TYR A 247 3.51 -0.73 20.97
N VAL A 248 3.84 -0.36 22.21
CA VAL A 248 4.48 0.94 22.50
C VAL A 248 5.86 1.01 21.85
N SER A 249 6.67 -0.06 21.94
CA SER A 249 7.97 -0.13 21.28
C SER A 249 7.85 0.01 19.76
N ASN A 250 6.91 -0.70 19.13
CA ASN A 250 6.69 -0.60 17.69
C ASN A 250 6.23 0.80 17.26
N ALA A 251 5.38 1.46 18.06
CA ALA A 251 4.99 2.84 17.80
C ALA A 251 6.21 3.80 17.87
N ASN A 252 7.11 3.61 18.85
CA ASN A 252 8.35 4.38 18.96
C ASN A 252 9.26 4.21 17.73
N ARG A 253 9.34 3.00 17.18
CA ARG A 253 10.15 2.71 16.00
C ARG A 253 9.61 3.37 14.72
N LEU A 254 8.29 3.45 14.55
CA LEU A 254 7.65 4.06 13.38
C LEU A 254 7.62 5.59 13.43
N PHE A 255 7.44 6.16 14.62
CA PHE A 255 7.23 7.60 14.79
C PHE A 255 8.15 8.19 15.87
N PRO A 256 9.48 8.05 15.72
CA PRO A 256 10.43 8.49 16.74
C PRO A 256 10.32 10.00 16.98
N ASN A 257 10.41 10.41 18.24
CA ASN A 257 10.41 11.81 18.67
C ASN A 257 9.15 12.62 18.27
N THR A 258 8.02 11.96 18.06
CA THR A 258 6.74 12.64 17.78
C THR A 258 5.91 12.83 19.05
N ASP A 259 5.08 13.88 19.08
CA ASP A 259 4.13 14.13 20.18
C ASP A 259 3.20 12.94 20.44
N ARG A 260 2.82 12.22 19.37
CA ARG A 260 1.97 11.03 19.44
C ARG A 260 2.61 9.95 20.31
N VAL A 261 3.87 9.65 20.06
CA VAL A 261 4.62 8.61 20.81
C VAL A 261 5.01 9.10 22.20
N ASN A 262 5.36 10.38 22.35
CA ASN A 262 5.67 10.95 23.67
C ASN A 262 4.47 10.80 24.65
N LYS A 263 3.24 11.00 24.16
CA LYS A 263 2.01 10.75 24.93
C LYS A 263 1.83 9.27 25.31
N LEU A 264 2.13 8.34 24.40
CA LEU A 264 2.10 6.90 24.70
C LEU A 264 3.11 6.53 25.77
N ASN A 265 4.34 7.03 25.67
CA ASN A 265 5.40 6.77 26.65
C ASN A 265 5.05 7.32 28.04
N ALA A 266 4.46 8.50 28.12
CA ALA A 266 3.99 9.07 29.39
C ALA A 266 2.91 8.19 30.05
N ARG A 267 1.93 7.70 29.26
CA ARG A 267 0.90 6.77 29.75
C ARG A 267 1.47 5.41 30.14
N LYS A 268 2.46 4.92 29.38
CA LYS A 268 3.18 3.69 29.74
C LYS A 268 3.87 3.84 31.09
N ALA A 269 4.55 4.97 31.33
CA ALA A 269 5.17 5.25 32.62
C ALA A 269 4.15 5.34 33.78
N GLU A 270 2.94 5.88 33.54
CA GLU A 270 1.84 5.83 34.51
C GLU A 270 1.47 4.38 34.84
N LEU A 271 1.25 3.54 33.81
CA LEU A 271 0.92 2.13 34.00
C LEU A 271 2.03 1.36 34.72
N ASP A 272 3.29 1.55 34.32
CA ASP A 272 4.45 0.88 34.92
C ASP A 272 4.54 1.19 36.41
N LYS A 273 4.29 2.44 36.82
CA LYS A 273 4.23 2.83 38.23
C LYS A 273 3.09 2.14 38.97
N MET A 274 1.90 2.05 38.37
CA MET A 274 0.76 1.34 38.98
C MET A 274 1.06 -0.15 39.17
N LEU A 275 1.75 -0.77 38.21
CA LEU A 275 2.17 -2.17 38.27
C LEU A 275 3.22 -2.40 39.36
N GLU A 276 4.20 -1.50 39.48
CA GLU A 276 5.21 -1.55 40.55
C GLU A 276 4.57 -1.44 41.93
N ASP A 277 3.66 -0.48 42.12
CA ASP A 277 2.92 -0.31 43.37
C ASP A 277 2.08 -1.55 43.72
N ALA A 278 1.42 -2.15 42.72
CA ALA A 278 0.64 -3.37 42.89
C ALA A 278 1.53 -4.59 43.22
N ASP A 279 2.61 -4.80 42.48
CA ASP A 279 3.54 -5.91 42.70
C ASP A 279 4.20 -5.81 44.09
N LYS A 280 4.53 -4.58 44.53
CA LYS A 280 4.99 -4.31 45.89
C LYS A 280 3.93 -4.66 46.93
N SER A 281 2.69 -4.21 46.74
CA SER A 281 1.58 -4.52 47.65
C SER A 281 1.30 -6.03 47.75
N ILE A 282 1.31 -6.74 46.61
CA ILE A 282 1.17 -8.20 46.56
C ILE A 282 2.26 -8.87 47.39
N LEU A 283 3.52 -8.46 47.20
CA LEU A 283 4.66 -9.03 47.91
C LEU A 283 4.59 -8.73 49.43
N GLU A 284 4.20 -7.51 49.80
CA GLU A 284 4.03 -7.09 51.19
C GLU A 284 2.90 -7.83 51.90
N ASN A 285 1.84 -8.22 51.19
CA ASN A 285 0.66 -8.91 51.72
C ASN A 285 0.73 -10.44 51.62
N ARG A 286 1.61 -11.00 50.79
CA ARG A 286 1.81 -12.45 50.71
C ARG A 286 2.30 -12.99 52.05
N ARG A 287 1.62 -14.01 52.59
CA ARG A 287 1.98 -14.72 53.82
C ARG A 287 1.97 -16.23 53.55
N MET A 288 2.86 -16.94 54.25
CA MET A 288 2.74 -18.39 54.34
C MET A 288 1.45 -18.75 55.10
N LYS A 289 0.66 -19.69 54.57
CA LYS A 289 -0.54 -20.19 55.26
C LYS A 289 -0.14 -20.98 56.51
N PRO A 290 -0.90 -20.93 57.61
CA PRO A 290 -0.57 -21.65 58.84
C PRO A 290 -0.64 -23.17 58.62
N ALA A 291 0.09 -23.93 59.44
CA ALA A 291 -0.05 -25.38 59.50
C ALA A 291 -1.42 -25.75 60.09
N GLN A 292 -2.12 -26.68 59.45
CA GLN A 292 -3.46 -27.11 59.85
C GLN A 292 -3.55 -28.62 60.09
N TYR A 293 -2.69 -29.41 59.46
CA TYR A 293 -2.69 -30.86 59.61
C TYR A 293 -2.14 -31.31 60.97
N ARG A 294 -2.84 -32.25 61.62
CA ARG A 294 -2.47 -32.80 62.94
C ARG A 294 -2.30 -34.33 62.93
N GLY A 295 -2.24 -34.95 61.76
CA GLY A 295 -2.05 -36.39 61.64
C GLY A 295 -0.66 -36.85 62.10
N SER A 296 -0.57 -38.13 62.49
CA SER A 296 0.67 -38.74 62.98
C SER A 296 1.79 -38.79 61.95
N ASP A 297 1.47 -38.77 60.66
CA ASP A 297 2.41 -38.72 59.54
C ASP A 297 2.87 -37.29 59.15
N SER A 298 2.53 -36.27 59.95
CA SER A 298 2.94 -34.87 59.70
C SER A 298 4.46 -34.67 59.53
N GLY A 299 5.27 -35.45 60.26
CA GLY A 299 6.73 -35.45 60.11
C GLY A 299 7.20 -35.98 58.75
N GLU A 300 6.58 -37.06 58.27
CA GLU A 300 6.86 -37.66 56.95
C GLU A 300 6.54 -36.65 55.84
N LEU A 301 5.36 -36.01 55.91
CA LEU A 301 4.91 -35.00 54.95
C LEU A 301 5.83 -33.79 54.92
N THR A 302 6.26 -33.33 56.09
CA THR A 302 7.19 -32.20 56.21
C THR A 302 8.54 -32.53 55.56
N ASN A 303 9.08 -33.71 55.81
CA ASN A 303 10.36 -34.15 55.25
C ASN A 303 10.29 -34.36 53.73
N MET A 304 9.17 -34.89 53.22
CA MET A 304 8.92 -35.01 51.79
C MET A 304 8.89 -33.63 51.13
N ALA A 305 8.13 -32.69 51.70
CA ALA A 305 8.04 -31.33 51.16
C ALA A 305 9.40 -30.63 51.11
N LYS A 306 10.22 -30.76 52.17
CA LYS A 306 11.61 -30.26 52.18
C LYS A 306 12.44 -30.87 51.07
N SER A 307 12.40 -32.20 50.95
CA SER A 307 13.18 -32.95 49.97
C SER A 307 12.85 -32.53 48.54
N ILE A 308 11.57 -32.31 48.22
CA ILE A 308 11.14 -31.83 46.90
C ILE A 308 11.75 -30.46 46.58
N VAL A 309 11.70 -29.50 47.52
CA VAL A 309 12.25 -28.16 47.30
C VAL A 309 13.78 -28.18 47.18
N LEU A 310 14.46 -28.93 48.06
CA LEU A 310 15.93 -29.05 48.05
C LEU A 310 16.45 -29.77 46.81
N LYS A 311 15.72 -30.78 46.32
CA LYS A 311 16.07 -31.46 45.06
C LYS A 311 15.99 -30.52 43.87
N ALA A 312 14.96 -29.66 43.83
CA ALA A 312 14.78 -28.69 42.75
C ALA A 312 15.67 -27.45 42.88
N ASN A 313 16.14 -27.14 44.10
CA ASN A 313 16.95 -25.96 44.40
C ASN A 313 18.11 -26.34 45.35
N PRO A 314 19.17 -27.00 44.82
CA PRO A 314 20.33 -27.35 45.63
C PRO A 314 20.93 -26.10 46.29
N GLY A 315 21.23 -26.17 47.59
CA GLY A 315 21.76 -25.03 48.36
C GLY A 315 20.70 -24.07 48.91
N ALA A 316 19.41 -24.31 48.67
CA ALA A 316 18.35 -23.56 49.34
C ALA A 316 18.35 -23.81 50.86
N SER A 317 18.17 -22.75 51.64
CA SER A 317 17.97 -22.86 53.10
C SER A 317 16.47 -22.87 53.41
N ILE A 318 15.94 -23.98 53.91
CA ILE A 318 14.53 -24.06 54.30
C ILE A 318 14.29 -23.20 55.53
N LEU A 319 13.32 -22.28 55.44
CA LEU A 319 12.93 -21.38 56.53
C LEU A 319 11.79 -21.98 57.35
N LYS A 320 10.73 -22.47 56.68
CA LYS A 320 9.56 -23.08 57.34
C LYS A 320 8.84 -24.04 56.41
N VAL A 321 8.15 -25.01 57.00
CA VAL A 321 7.25 -25.92 56.29
C VAL A 321 5.94 -26.02 57.06
N ASN A 322 4.83 -25.81 56.37
CA ASN A 322 3.49 -25.99 56.92
C ASN A 322 2.71 -26.94 56.03
N VAL A 323 2.13 -28.00 56.60
CA VAL A 323 1.09 -28.76 55.92
C VAL A 323 -0.21 -27.98 56.08
N THR A 324 -0.64 -27.34 54.99
CA THR A 324 -1.67 -26.29 55.00
C THR A 324 -3.10 -26.82 54.93
N SER A 325 -3.30 -28.04 54.43
CA SER A 325 -4.60 -28.72 54.48
C SER A 325 -4.86 -29.27 55.89
N LYS A 326 -6.13 -29.30 56.32
CA LYS A 326 -6.54 -29.91 57.59
C LYS A 326 -6.52 -31.44 57.56
N GLU A 327 -6.86 -32.00 56.42
CA GLU A 327 -7.05 -33.43 56.19
C GLU A 327 -6.64 -33.81 54.77
N TRP A 328 -6.56 -35.11 54.51
CA TRP A 328 -6.36 -35.65 53.17
C TRP A 328 -7.62 -35.49 52.34
N THR A 329 -7.47 -35.10 51.08
CA THR A 329 -8.54 -35.12 50.09
C THR A 329 -8.43 -36.40 49.27
N ARG A 330 -9.49 -37.20 49.24
CA ARG A 330 -9.54 -38.46 48.50
C ARG A 330 -10.29 -38.28 47.19
N GLU A 331 -9.64 -38.66 46.09
CA GLU A 331 -10.23 -38.78 44.77
C GLU A 331 -10.16 -40.22 44.28
N SER A 332 -11.17 -40.69 43.55
CA SER A 332 -11.21 -42.04 43.00
C SER A 332 -11.59 -41.97 41.53
N VAL A 333 -10.83 -42.66 40.68
CA VAL A 333 -11.04 -42.72 39.24
C VAL A 333 -10.89 -44.17 38.78
N VAL A 334 -11.77 -44.58 37.86
CA VAL A 334 -11.58 -45.80 37.07
C VAL A 334 -10.93 -45.41 35.76
N GLU A 335 -9.74 -45.94 35.51
CA GLU A 335 -8.92 -45.61 34.34
C GLU A 335 -8.47 -46.87 33.61
N TRP A 336 -8.10 -46.71 32.35
CA TRP A 336 -7.49 -47.79 31.59
C TRP A 336 -6.04 -48.03 32.06
N THR A 337 -5.63 -49.30 32.10
CA THR A 337 -4.26 -49.71 32.48
C THR A 337 -3.22 -49.33 31.44
N ASP A 338 -3.65 -49.05 30.21
CA ASP A 338 -2.81 -48.77 29.05
C ASP A 338 -3.56 -47.91 28.01
N SER A 339 -2.80 -47.38 27.04
CA SER A 339 -3.35 -46.56 25.95
C SER A 339 -4.20 -47.34 24.95
N THR A 340 -4.06 -48.68 24.89
CA THR A 340 -4.88 -49.55 24.03
C THR A 340 -6.23 -49.90 24.67
N ARG A 341 -6.48 -49.44 25.90
CA ARG A 341 -7.70 -49.68 26.67
C ARG A 341 -7.99 -51.18 26.88
N SER A 342 -6.95 -51.96 27.17
CA SER A 342 -7.07 -53.42 27.27
C SER A 342 -7.61 -53.93 28.61
N ALA A 343 -7.41 -53.17 29.70
CA ALA A 343 -8.01 -53.46 31.02
C ALA A 343 -8.30 -52.18 31.82
N LEU A 344 -9.25 -52.25 32.75
CA LEU A 344 -9.55 -51.16 33.70
C LEU A 344 -8.86 -51.42 35.04
N GLN A 345 -8.42 -50.34 35.67
CA GLN A 345 -7.96 -50.34 37.06
C GLN A 345 -8.58 -49.18 37.84
N GLY A 346 -8.79 -49.40 39.14
CA GLY A 346 -9.12 -48.32 40.06
C GLY A 346 -7.85 -47.59 40.53
N ARG A 347 -7.88 -46.26 40.51
CA ARG A 347 -6.90 -45.39 41.15
C ARG A 347 -7.57 -44.52 42.19
N ILE A 348 -7.11 -44.66 43.44
CA ILE A 348 -7.46 -43.77 44.54
C ILE A 348 -6.25 -42.87 44.80
N THR A 349 -6.47 -41.56 44.84
CA THR A 349 -5.44 -40.57 45.17
C THR A 349 -5.84 -39.88 46.46
N ASP A 350 -5.04 -40.05 47.50
CA ASP A 350 -5.11 -39.22 48.71
C ASP A 350 -4.11 -38.09 48.55
N GLY A 351 -4.59 -36.85 48.47
CA GLY A 351 -3.80 -35.64 48.25
C GLY A 351 -3.84 -34.68 49.44
N ILE A 352 -2.74 -33.95 49.67
CA ILE A 352 -2.63 -32.94 50.72
C ILE A 352 -1.71 -31.80 50.28
N TYR A 353 -2.04 -30.55 50.65
CA TYR A 353 -1.24 -29.39 50.29
C TYR A 353 -0.30 -28.96 51.41
N ALA A 354 0.96 -28.72 51.05
CA ALA A 354 1.97 -28.16 51.91
C ALA A 354 2.54 -26.87 51.31
N GLN A 355 3.03 -26.00 52.19
CA GLN A 355 3.85 -24.86 51.80
C GLN A 355 5.23 -24.97 52.42
N VAL A 356 6.25 -24.63 51.64
CA VAL A 356 7.65 -24.57 52.06
C VAL A 356 8.17 -23.18 51.74
N SER A 357 8.60 -22.45 52.75
CA SER A 357 9.37 -21.23 52.54
C SER A 357 10.86 -21.54 52.57
N ALA A 358 11.62 -21.00 51.61
CA ALA A 358 13.05 -21.22 51.51
C ALA A 358 13.77 -19.98 51.01
N LYS A 359 15.01 -19.81 51.47
CA LYS A 359 15.94 -18.78 51.02
C LYS A 359 16.86 -19.37 49.95
N ILE A 360 16.96 -18.69 48.82
CA ILE A 360 17.80 -19.05 47.67
C ILE A 360 18.65 -17.83 47.36
N GLY A 361 19.94 -17.89 47.69
CA GLY A 361 20.80 -16.71 47.68
C GLY A 361 20.27 -15.62 48.63
N SER A 362 20.06 -14.42 48.12
CA SER A 362 19.51 -13.27 48.87
C SER A 362 17.98 -13.23 48.93
N GLU A 363 17.29 -14.08 48.15
CA GLU A 363 15.84 -14.00 47.99
C GLU A 363 15.10 -15.10 48.75
N CYS A 364 13.88 -14.82 49.17
CA CYS A 364 12.99 -15.79 49.80
C CYS A 364 11.83 -16.15 48.86
N PHE A 365 11.50 -17.43 48.83
CA PHE A 365 10.43 -18.00 48.02
C PHE A 365 9.48 -18.83 48.87
N LEU A 366 8.20 -18.78 48.53
CA LEU A 366 7.15 -19.65 49.00
C LEU A 366 6.82 -20.66 47.90
N PHE A 367 7.02 -21.94 48.20
CA PHE A 367 6.64 -23.04 47.34
C PHE A 367 5.33 -23.61 47.86
N THR A 368 4.33 -23.75 46.99
CA THR A 368 3.11 -24.52 47.27
C THR A 368 3.26 -25.88 46.60
N LEU A 369 3.14 -26.95 47.38
CA LEU A 369 3.33 -28.33 46.95
C LEU A 369 2.04 -29.11 47.09
N PHE A 370 1.81 -30.00 46.13
CA PHE A 370 0.83 -31.08 46.25
C PHE A 370 1.58 -32.36 46.59
N LEU A 371 1.25 -32.98 47.72
CA LEU A 371 1.77 -34.27 48.17
C LEU A 371 0.67 -35.31 48.07
N ASN A 372 0.99 -36.53 47.65
CA ASN A 372 -0.03 -37.55 47.44
C ASN A 372 0.46 -38.99 47.69
N LYS A 373 -0.49 -39.84 48.08
CA LYS A 373 -0.38 -41.31 48.17
C LYS A 373 -1.40 -41.90 47.20
N ASN A 374 -0.93 -42.71 46.24
CA ASN A 374 -1.81 -43.34 45.25
C ASN A 374 -2.02 -44.81 45.61
N THR A 375 -3.24 -45.32 45.48
CA THR A 375 -3.54 -46.76 45.46
C THR A 375 -4.01 -47.12 44.06
N ILE A 376 -3.23 -47.90 43.35
CA ILE A 376 -3.48 -48.27 41.95
C ILE A 376 -3.65 -49.79 41.88
N GLY A 377 -4.79 -50.25 41.38
CA GLY A 377 -5.09 -51.69 41.30
C GLY A 377 -5.01 -52.39 42.67
N GLY A 378 -5.42 -51.69 43.74
CA GLY A 378 -5.37 -52.19 45.12
C GLY A 378 -3.99 -52.11 45.80
N LYS A 379 -2.93 -51.67 45.10
CA LYS A 379 -1.59 -51.53 45.69
C LYS A 379 -1.27 -50.07 46.01
N GLN A 380 -0.99 -49.80 47.29
CA GLN A 380 -0.53 -48.47 47.72
C GLN A 380 0.88 -48.19 47.21
N LYS A 381 1.09 -46.99 46.69
CA LYS A 381 2.37 -46.46 46.22
C LYS A 381 2.98 -45.55 47.30
N PRO A 382 4.31 -45.36 47.30
CA PRO A 382 4.98 -44.45 48.22
C PRO A 382 4.42 -43.03 48.15
N LEU A 383 4.57 -42.28 49.24
CA LEU A 383 4.33 -40.84 49.26
C LEU A 383 5.21 -40.15 48.22
N THR A 384 4.61 -39.26 47.44
CA THR A 384 5.31 -38.42 46.46
C THR A 384 4.71 -37.01 46.44
N GLY A 385 5.25 -36.12 45.61
CA GLY A 385 4.70 -34.79 45.42
C GLY A 385 5.47 -33.95 44.42
N HIS A 386 4.95 -32.77 44.13
CA HIS A 386 5.56 -31.81 43.22
C HIS A 386 5.22 -30.37 43.60
N VAL A 387 6.00 -29.42 43.07
CA VAL A 387 5.76 -27.99 43.23
C VAL A 387 4.66 -27.56 42.26
N MET A 388 3.59 -26.96 42.80
CA MET A 388 2.51 -26.35 42.03
C MET A 388 2.83 -24.90 41.67
N TYR A 389 3.31 -24.15 42.68
CA TYR A 389 3.59 -22.72 42.54
C TYR A 389 4.89 -22.36 43.24
N LYS A 390 5.65 -21.44 42.65
CA LYS A 390 6.81 -20.78 43.24
C LYS A 390 6.57 -19.28 43.21
N GLU A 391 6.55 -18.66 44.38
CA GLU A 391 6.25 -17.24 44.53
C GLU A 391 7.32 -16.56 45.39
N ARG A 392 7.72 -15.34 45.04
CA ARG A 392 8.62 -14.55 45.91
C ARG A 392 7.89 -14.14 47.19
N ILE A 393 8.55 -14.18 48.34
CA ILE A 393 7.97 -13.75 49.61
C ILE A 393 8.99 -12.94 50.41
N LEU A 394 8.54 -12.01 51.26
CA LEU A 394 9.44 -11.34 52.20
C LEU A 394 9.81 -12.30 53.33
N GLU A 395 11.05 -12.27 53.81
CA GLU A 395 11.52 -13.18 54.88
C GLU A 395 10.66 -13.04 56.15
N LYS A 396 10.25 -11.80 56.52
CA LYS A 396 9.33 -11.53 57.64
C LYS A 396 7.95 -12.20 57.52
N ASN A 397 7.55 -12.53 56.29
CA ASN A 397 6.27 -13.14 55.95
C ASN A 397 6.37 -14.67 55.75
N ALA A 398 7.60 -15.19 55.76
CA ALA A 398 7.94 -16.58 55.45
C ALA A 398 8.04 -17.48 56.69
N ARG A 399 7.93 -16.91 57.90
CA ARG A 399 8.22 -17.57 59.18
C ARG A 399 6.99 -17.88 60.02
#